data_AF-A0AAN6Y1T4-F1
#
_entry.id   AF-A0AAN6Y1T4-F1
#
_cell.length_a   1.000
_cell.length_b   1.000
_cell.length_c   1.000
_cell.angle_alpha   90.00
_cell.angle_beta   90.00
_cell.angle_gamma   90.00
#
_symmetry.space_group_name_H-M   'P 1'
#
loop_
_entity.id
_entity.type
_entity.pdbx_description
1 polymer ?
#
loop_
_entity_poly.entity_id
_entity_poly.type
_entity_poly.pdbx_seq_one_letter_code
_entity_poly.pdbx_strand_id
1 'polypeptide(L)'
;MFSLSDVCRAVALVSAFTGLVSATPVPKPQRIVIPPAENAWQARHGLNDANYQNTFNQLVNQGYRLTWVDGYTINNDPRFAAIWEQTNDGIEWVARHGLDATQYSTAFNQYANQGFRLKLVNGYTVNNQSRFAAIWDKSRLDGAWVARHGMTNSQYQQAFDQYVGQGYKLVHISGYTENNSPRFAAIWQRLNRPTSESWVARHGLTKDAYWREFNNLKNQGYRLVNISPYVVNNIEYFAAIWDTSKIPYWGAHHDLTSSQYQTAFNQYSDINAKLVSVSPYTLRGNQDRYAPIFTRNY
;
A
#
# COMPACT_ATOMS: atom_id res chain seq x y z
N MET A 1 69.82 -8.78 1.57
CA MET A 1 70.24 -9.06 0.18
C MET A 1 69.17 -9.98 -0.42
N PHE A 2 68.34 -9.47 -1.37
CA PHE A 2 67.31 -10.16 -2.20
C PHE A 2 66.13 -10.86 -1.47
N SER A 3 64.88 -10.96 -1.95
CA SER A 3 64.08 -10.33 -3.03
C SER A 3 62.63 -10.89 -2.93
N LEU A 4 61.65 -10.12 -3.43
CA LEU A 4 60.26 -10.39 -3.91
C LEU A 4 59.93 -11.86 -4.31
N SER A 5 58.69 -12.39 -4.36
CA SER A 5 57.30 -11.89 -4.26
C SER A 5 56.29 -13.08 -4.21
N ASP A 6 55.01 -12.74 -3.92
CA ASP A 6 53.75 -13.42 -4.29
C ASP A 6 53.30 -14.71 -3.56
N VAL A 7 52.10 -14.66 -2.94
CA VAL A 7 50.84 -15.19 -3.53
C VAL A 7 49.66 -14.87 -2.59
N CYS A 8 48.67 -14.17 -3.14
CA CYS A 8 47.31 -13.97 -2.63
C CYS A 8 46.63 -15.29 -2.20
N ARG A 9 45.88 -15.26 -1.09
CA ARG A 9 44.68 -16.10 -0.91
C ARG A 9 43.72 -15.46 0.11
N ALA A 10 42.84 -14.60 -0.40
CA ALA A 10 41.62 -14.24 0.29
C ALA A 10 40.65 -15.43 0.21
N VAL A 11 40.25 -15.97 1.36
CA VAL A 11 39.23 -17.00 1.46
C VAL A 11 37.87 -16.35 1.24
N ALA A 12 37.31 -16.52 0.04
CA ALA A 12 35.93 -16.17 -0.25
C ALA A 12 35.03 -17.26 0.34
N LEU A 13 34.32 -16.94 1.43
CA LEU A 13 33.14 -17.71 1.83
C LEU A 13 32.04 -17.44 0.81
N VAL A 14 31.75 -18.45 -0.02
CA VAL A 14 30.59 -18.47 -0.90
C VAL A 14 29.37 -18.78 -0.03
N SER A 15 28.63 -17.74 0.37
CA SER A 15 27.24 -17.89 0.79
C SER A 15 26.34 -17.51 -0.38
N ALA A 16 25.68 -18.52 -0.94
CA ALA A 16 24.72 -18.38 -2.02
C ALA A 16 23.53 -17.51 -1.56
N PHE A 17 23.50 -16.25 -2.00
CA PHE A 17 22.30 -15.40 -1.95
C PHE A 17 21.54 -15.58 -3.26
N THR A 18 20.60 -16.52 -3.27
CA THR A 18 19.60 -16.63 -4.33
C THR A 18 18.54 -15.54 -4.15
N GLY A 19 18.42 -14.63 -5.12
CA GLY A 19 17.18 -13.92 -5.41
C GLY A 19 16.97 -12.53 -4.79
N LEU A 20 17.90 -11.60 -4.97
CA LEU A 20 17.57 -10.17 -4.92
C LEU A 20 17.14 -9.73 -6.34
N VAL A 21 15.84 -9.66 -6.61
CA VAL A 21 15.36 -8.98 -7.81
C VAL A 21 15.44 -7.47 -7.54
N SER A 22 16.56 -6.88 -7.94
CA SER A 22 16.73 -5.43 -7.96
C SER A 22 15.79 -4.83 -9.02
N ALA A 23 14.80 -4.06 -8.61
CA ALA A 23 14.21 -3.10 -9.55
C ALA A 23 15.20 -1.94 -9.72
N THR A 24 15.77 -1.80 -10.90
CA THR A 24 16.67 -0.70 -11.28
C THR A 24 16.01 0.67 -11.02
N PRO A 25 16.79 1.76 -10.86
CA PRO A 25 16.25 3.12 -10.94
C PRO A 25 15.52 3.28 -12.29
N VAL A 26 14.26 3.72 -12.27
CA VAL A 26 13.50 4.00 -13.50
C VAL A 26 14.08 5.25 -14.18
N PRO A 27 14.35 5.24 -15.50
CA PRO A 27 14.95 6.38 -16.20
C PRO A 27 14.01 7.59 -16.31
N LYS A 28 14.62 8.77 -16.48
CA LYS A 28 13.99 10.11 -16.62
C LYS A 28 12.97 10.11 -17.78
N PRO A 29 11.76 10.71 -17.62
CA PRO A 29 10.72 10.68 -18.66
C PRO A 29 11.09 11.54 -19.87
N GLN A 30 10.92 10.98 -21.08
CA GLN A 30 10.89 11.73 -22.34
C GLN A 30 9.45 12.20 -22.63
N ARG A 31 9.30 13.41 -23.18
CA ARG A 31 8.01 14.06 -23.45
C ARG A 31 7.29 13.37 -24.62
N ILE A 32 6.22 12.64 -24.33
CA ILE A 32 5.29 12.07 -25.32
C ILE A 32 3.95 12.83 -25.21
N VAL A 33 3.44 13.32 -26.34
CA VAL A 33 2.11 13.96 -26.43
C VAL A 33 1.06 12.84 -26.60
N ILE A 34 0.06 12.79 -25.71
CA ILE A 34 -0.94 11.70 -25.66
C ILE A 34 -2.32 12.23 -26.15
N PRO A 35 -3.01 11.51 -27.07
CA PRO A 35 -4.41 11.79 -27.45
C PRO A 35 -5.41 11.48 -26.30
N PRO A 36 -6.70 11.90 -26.36
CA PRO A 36 -7.56 11.93 -25.18
C PRO A 36 -7.95 10.55 -24.59
N ALA A 37 -7.63 10.38 -23.30
CA ALA A 37 -8.39 9.81 -22.16
C ALA A 37 -9.23 8.52 -22.26
N GLU A 38 -8.98 7.55 -23.15
CA GLU A 38 -9.73 6.27 -23.07
C GLU A 38 -9.24 5.31 -21.95
N ASN A 39 -8.01 5.45 -21.42
CA ASN A 39 -7.51 4.56 -20.35
C ASN A 39 -6.58 5.27 -19.35
N ALA A 40 -7.07 6.34 -18.69
CA ALA A 40 -6.26 7.13 -17.75
C ALA A 40 -5.77 6.35 -16.50
N TRP A 41 -6.32 5.16 -16.24
CA TRP A 41 -5.91 4.28 -15.15
C TRP A 41 -6.18 2.81 -15.47
N GLN A 42 -5.49 1.91 -14.79
CA GLN A 42 -5.67 0.46 -14.87
C GLN A 42 -5.58 -0.17 -13.48
N ALA A 43 -6.36 -1.23 -13.23
CA ALA A 43 -6.25 -2.03 -12.02
C ALA A 43 -6.15 -3.52 -12.36
N ARG A 44 -5.45 -4.28 -11.51
CA ARG A 44 -5.33 -5.75 -11.59
C ARG A 44 -5.33 -6.33 -10.18
N HIS A 45 -5.81 -7.57 -10.02
CA HIS A 45 -5.80 -8.30 -8.76
C HIS A 45 -5.46 -9.78 -9.00
N GLY A 46 -5.11 -10.51 -7.95
CA GLY A 46 -4.75 -11.92 -8.06
C GLY A 46 -3.42 -12.17 -8.77
N LEU A 47 -2.59 -11.15 -8.99
CA LEU A 47 -1.30 -11.31 -9.67
C LEU A 47 -0.33 -12.03 -8.74
N ASN A 48 0.27 -13.14 -9.18
CA ASN A 48 1.46 -13.67 -8.50
C ASN A 48 2.66 -12.72 -8.70
N ASP A 49 3.76 -12.97 -7.99
CA ASP A 49 4.96 -12.13 -8.01
C ASP A 49 5.49 -11.85 -9.43
N ALA A 50 5.66 -12.89 -10.25
CA ALA A 50 6.15 -12.75 -11.62
C ALA A 50 5.18 -11.94 -12.52
N ASN A 51 3.88 -12.22 -12.44
CA ASN A 51 2.88 -11.49 -13.22
C ASN A 51 2.78 -10.03 -12.77
N TYR A 52 2.85 -9.76 -11.46
CA TYR A 52 2.91 -8.41 -10.92
C TYR A 52 4.12 -7.66 -11.47
N GLN A 53 5.32 -8.24 -11.41
CA GLN A 53 6.53 -7.59 -11.88
C GLN A 53 6.51 -7.35 -13.40
N ASN A 54 5.98 -8.29 -14.19
CA ASN A 54 5.81 -8.13 -15.63
C ASN A 54 4.80 -7.01 -15.96
N THR A 55 3.63 -7.00 -15.31
CA THR A 55 2.61 -5.94 -15.48
C THR A 55 3.15 -4.58 -15.05
N PHE A 56 3.87 -4.51 -13.93
CA PHE A 56 4.50 -3.27 -13.47
C PHE A 56 5.46 -2.72 -14.53
N ASN A 57 6.37 -3.54 -15.05
CA ASN A 57 7.33 -3.11 -16.07
C ASN A 57 6.63 -2.65 -17.36
N GLN A 58 5.62 -3.39 -17.80
CA GLN A 58 4.83 -3.05 -18.98
C GLN A 58 4.14 -1.70 -18.83
N LEU A 59 3.41 -1.48 -17.73
CA LEU A 59 2.64 -0.26 -17.51
C LEU A 59 3.54 0.95 -17.28
N VAL A 60 4.67 0.79 -16.58
CA VAL A 60 5.69 1.85 -16.45
C VAL A 60 6.25 2.26 -17.81
N ASN A 61 6.56 1.30 -18.68
CA ASN A 61 7.01 1.59 -20.05
C ASN A 61 5.95 2.29 -20.92
N GLN A 62 4.67 2.18 -20.55
CA GLN A 62 3.55 2.87 -21.21
C GLN A 62 3.22 4.23 -20.57
N GLY A 63 4.03 4.69 -19.62
CA GLY A 63 3.84 5.99 -18.95
C GLY A 63 2.85 5.96 -17.78
N TYR A 64 2.48 4.78 -17.30
CA TYR A 64 1.72 4.67 -16.07
C TYR A 64 2.62 4.66 -14.83
N ARG A 65 2.09 5.17 -13.73
CA ARG A 65 2.67 5.13 -12.40
C ARG A 65 1.81 4.28 -11.48
N LEU A 66 2.44 3.45 -10.65
CA LEU A 66 1.74 2.72 -9.59
C LEU A 66 1.29 3.71 -8.49
N THR A 67 0.00 3.70 -8.17
CA THR A 67 -0.60 4.57 -7.12
C THR A 67 -1.13 3.78 -5.94
N TRP A 68 -1.48 2.50 -6.14
CA TRP A 68 -1.89 1.60 -5.07
C TRP A 68 -1.28 0.21 -5.26
N VAL A 69 -0.83 -0.41 -4.17
CA VAL A 69 -0.46 -1.84 -4.16
C VAL A 69 -0.77 -2.44 -2.81
N ASP A 70 -1.33 -3.64 -2.83
CA ASP A 70 -1.63 -4.42 -1.64
C ASP A 70 -1.23 -5.88 -1.89
N GLY A 71 -0.41 -6.42 -0.99
CA GLY A 71 0.07 -7.79 -1.01
C GLY A 71 -0.75 -8.66 -0.07
N TYR A 72 -1.00 -9.90 -0.48
CA TYR A 72 -1.68 -10.91 0.32
C TYR A 72 -1.16 -12.29 -0.08
N THR A 73 -1.64 -13.36 0.55
CA THR A 73 -1.18 -14.71 0.23
C THR A 73 -2.32 -15.69 0.05
N ILE A 74 -2.23 -16.54 -0.97
CA ILE A 74 -3.12 -17.69 -1.14
C ILE A 74 -2.24 -18.93 -1.02
N ASN A 75 -2.51 -19.82 -0.05
CA ASN A 75 -1.63 -20.96 0.24
C ASN A 75 -0.16 -20.55 0.50
N ASN A 76 0.08 -19.44 1.21
CA ASN A 76 1.41 -18.81 1.39
C ASN A 76 2.11 -18.34 0.11
N ASP A 77 1.48 -18.42 -1.05
CA ASP A 77 2.02 -17.89 -2.29
C ASP A 77 1.61 -16.41 -2.44
N PRO A 78 2.56 -15.46 -2.57
CA PRO A 78 2.25 -14.04 -2.65
C PRO A 78 1.35 -13.71 -3.84
N ARG A 79 0.38 -12.84 -3.59
CA ARG A 79 -0.54 -12.26 -4.56
C ARG A 79 -0.60 -10.76 -4.37
N PHE A 80 -0.89 -10.04 -5.45
CA PHE A 80 -0.93 -8.59 -5.47
C PHE A 80 -2.21 -8.08 -6.13
N ALA A 81 -2.78 -7.04 -5.53
CA ALA A 81 -3.72 -6.14 -6.18
C ALA A 81 -3.09 -4.76 -6.31
N ALA A 82 -3.26 -4.12 -7.46
CA ALA A 82 -2.55 -2.89 -7.77
C ALA A 82 -3.34 -2.01 -8.73
N ILE A 83 -3.11 -0.70 -8.60
CA ILE A 83 -3.74 0.36 -9.39
C ILE A 83 -2.62 1.23 -9.97
N TRP A 84 -2.70 1.48 -11.26
CA TRP A 84 -1.79 2.31 -12.03
C TRP A 84 -2.55 3.44 -12.70
N GLU A 85 -1.91 4.60 -12.80
CA GLU A 85 -2.50 5.80 -13.40
C GLU A 85 -1.53 6.41 -14.38
N GLN A 86 -2.03 6.86 -15.52
CA GLN A 86 -1.22 7.59 -16.46
C GLN A 86 -1.05 9.02 -15.95
N THR A 87 0.19 9.41 -15.66
CA THR A 87 0.50 10.73 -15.08
C THR A 87 1.63 11.39 -15.85
N ASN A 88 1.43 12.64 -16.27
CA ASN A 88 2.45 13.47 -16.91
C ASN A 88 2.92 14.61 -15.98
N ASP A 89 2.91 14.37 -14.66
CA ASP A 89 3.20 15.37 -13.62
C ASP A 89 4.70 15.64 -13.42
N GLY A 90 5.58 14.80 -13.99
CA GLY A 90 7.03 14.90 -13.83
C GLY A 90 7.52 14.58 -12.42
N ILE A 91 6.68 13.99 -11.56
CA ILE A 91 7.04 13.64 -10.18
C ILE A 91 7.89 12.37 -10.20
N GLU A 92 9.12 12.47 -9.68
CA GLU A 92 9.95 11.29 -9.45
C GLU A 92 9.30 10.36 -8.41
N TRP A 93 9.28 9.07 -8.69
CA TRP A 93 8.67 8.07 -7.82
C TRP A 93 9.43 6.75 -7.85
N VAL A 94 9.27 5.96 -6.80
CA VAL A 94 9.82 4.61 -6.69
C VAL A 94 8.80 3.70 -6.04
N ALA A 95 8.69 2.47 -6.55
CA ALA A 95 7.95 1.40 -5.88
C ALA A 95 8.83 0.16 -5.68
N ARG A 96 8.58 -0.54 -4.58
CA ARG A 96 9.23 -1.82 -4.22
C ARG A 96 8.18 -2.77 -3.63
N HIS A 97 8.38 -4.06 -3.80
CA HIS A 97 7.53 -5.11 -3.23
C HIS A 97 8.41 -6.29 -2.81
N GLY A 98 7.85 -7.18 -1.98
CA GLY A 98 8.56 -8.38 -1.53
C GLY A 98 9.67 -8.11 -0.50
N LEU A 99 9.73 -6.90 0.06
CA LEU A 99 10.79 -6.51 0.98
C LEU A 99 10.58 -7.18 2.34
N ASP A 100 11.59 -7.80 2.92
CA ASP A 100 11.58 -8.10 4.36
C ASP A 100 11.69 -6.81 5.20
N ALA A 101 11.62 -6.93 6.53
CA ALA A 101 11.68 -5.77 7.42
C ALA A 101 13.00 -4.97 7.30
N THR A 102 14.13 -5.66 7.14
CA THR A 102 15.46 -5.03 7.04
C THR A 102 15.62 -4.32 5.69
N GLN A 103 15.20 -4.98 4.61
CA GLN A 103 15.20 -4.42 3.27
C GLN A 103 14.26 -3.21 3.18
N TYR A 104 13.08 -3.28 3.81
CA TYR A 104 12.15 -2.17 3.89
C TYR A 104 12.75 -0.98 4.64
N SER A 105 13.33 -1.19 5.83
CA SER A 105 13.97 -0.11 6.59
C SER A 105 15.15 0.52 5.81
N THR A 106 15.93 -0.30 5.10
CA THR A 106 17.02 0.18 4.23
C THR A 106 16.49 1.06 3.10
N ALA A 107 15.48 0.58 2.36
CA ALA A 107 14.85 1.33 1.28
C ALA A 107 14.20 2.63 1.78
N PHE A 108 13.49 2.56 2.91
CA PHE A 108 12.87 3.73 3.54
C PHE A 108 13.90 4.82 3.85
N ASN A 109 15.00 4.47 4.53
CA ASN A 109 16.05 5.41 4.88
C ASN A 109 16.75 5.97 3.63
N GLN A 110 17.03 5.12 2.64
CA GLN A 110 17.62 5.54 1.38
C GLN A 110 16.75 6.58 0.67
N TYR A 111 15.46 6.30 0.47
CA TYR A 111 14.57 7.21 -0.26
C TYR A 111 14.24 8.47 0.52
N ALA A 112 14.11 8.39 1.86
CA ALA A 112 13.98 9.57 2.71
C ALA A 112 15.19 10.50 2.59
N ASN A 113 16.42 9.96 2.61
CA ASN A 113 17.66 10.74 2.42
C ASN A 113 17.78 11.36 1.03
N GLN A 114 17.10 10.79 0.03
CA GLN A 114 17.01 11.32 -1.33
C GLN A 114 15.85 12.32 -1.51
N GLY A 115 15.14 12.67 -0.44
CA GLY A 115 14.04 13.63 -0.44
C GLY A 115 12.70 13.07 -0.91
N PHE A 116 12.56 11.76 -1.06
CA PHE A 116 11.27 11.13 -1.31
C PHE A 116 10.45 11.02 -0.02
N ARG A 117 9.13 11.02 -0.14
CA ARG A 117 8.18 10.74 0.94
C ARG A 117 7.51 9.40 0.69
N LEU A 118 7.29 8.63 1.75
CA LEU A 118 6.49 7.42 1.69
C LEU A 118 5.02 7.80 1.44
N LYS A 119 4.42 7.21 0.41
CA LYS A 119 3.04 7.44 -0.01
C LYS A 119 2.11 6.30 0.38
N LEU A 120 2.63 5.09 0.35
CA LEU A 120 1.91 3.87 0.68
C LEU A 120 2.90 2.87 1.25
N VAL A 121 2.47 2.14 2.29
CA VAL A 121 3.12 0.92 2.76
C VAL A 121 2.05 -0.12 3.08
N ASN A 122 2.16 -1.28 2.46
CA ASN A 122 1.35 -2.44 2.77
C ASN A 122 2.24 -3.53 3.35
N GLY A 123 1.88 -4.04 4.53
CA GLY A 123 2.46 -5.22 5.12
C GLY A 123 1.61 -6.46 4.83
N TYR A 124 2.26 -7.58 4.57
CA TYR A 124 1.61 -8.87 4.36
C TYR A 124 2.54 -10.01 4.80
N THR A 125 2.03 -11.24 4.82
CA THR A 125 2.73 -12.36 5.47
C THR A 125 2.87 -13.54 4.53
N VAL A 126 4.12 -13.93 4.29
CA VAL A 126 4.51 -15.09 3.49
C VAL A 126 5.26 -16.04 4.41
N ASN A 127 4.75 -17.27 4.61
CA ASN A 127 5.39 -18.28 5.47
C ASN A 127 5.72 -17.74 6.88
N ASN A 128 4.77 -17.06 7.54
CA ASN A 128 4.92 -16.39 8.84
C ASN A 128 5.96 -15.26 8.91
N GLN A 129 6.55 -14.86 7.78
CA GLN A 129 7.47 -13.74 7.72
C GLN A 129 6.78 -12.53 7.10
N SER A 130 6.92 -11.38 7.74
CA SER A 130 6.42 -10.13 7.19
C SER A 130 7.16 -9.76 5.90
N ARG A 131 6.39 -9.24 4.96
CA ARG A 131 6.83 -8.65 3.71
C ARG A 131 6.14 -7.32 3.51
N PHE A 132 6.78 -6.43 2.76
CA PHE A 132 6.30 -5.08 2.52
C PHE A 132 6.28 -4.75 1.03
N ALA A 133 5.22 -4.07 0.62
CA ALA A 133 5.14 -3.32 -0.63
C ALA A 133 4.99 -1.83 -0.31
N ALA A 134 5.68 -0.98 -1.03
CA ALA A 134 5.72 0.44 -0.72
C ALA A 134 5.96 1.31 -1.95
N ILE A 135 5.40 2.51 -1.90
CA ILE A 135 5.49 3.54 -2.93
C ILE A 135 6.02 4.81 -2.28
N TRP A 136 7.02 5.43 -2.91
CA TRP A 136 7.60 6.70 -2.54
C TRP A 136 7.53 7.67 -3.72
N ASP A 137 7.39 8.97 -3.46
CA ASP A 137 7.51 10.00 -4.48
C ASP A 137 8.11 11.30 -3.96
N LYS A 138 8.48 12.20 -4.89
CA LYS A 138 8.90 13.57 -4.60
C LYS A 138 7.76 14.57 -4.77
N SER A 139 6.51 14.16 -4.54
CA SER A 139 5.39 15.10 -4.59
C SER A 139 5.62 16.23 -3.59
N ARG A 140 5.36 17.47 -4.03
CA ARG A 140 5.40 18.65 -3.15
C ARG A 140 4.15 18.65 -2.29
N LEU A 141 4.14 17.82 -1.26
CA LEU A 141 3.14 17.91 -0.22
C LEU A 141 3.59 18.88 0.86
N ASP A 142 2.77 19.90 1.07
CA ASP A 142 2.95 20.81 2.18
C ASP A 142 2.76 20.07 3.50
N GLY A 143 3.61 20.42 4.47
CA GLY A 143 3.50 19.92 5.83
C GLY A 143 4.44 18.78 6.20
N ALA A 144 4.51 18.54 7.50
CA ALA A 144 5.31 17.50 8.11
C ALA A 144 4.63 16.14 7.98
N TRP A 145 5.40 15.06 7.96
CA TRP A 145 4.89 13.70 7.90
C TRP A 145 5.72 12.78 8.78
N VAL A 146 5.11 11.68 9.22
CA VAL A 146 5.77 10.61 9.96
C VAL A 146 5.25 9.28 9.45
N ALA A 147 6.13 8.29 9.30
CA ALA A 147 5.73 6.92 9.05
C ALA A 147 6.37 5.97 10.09
N ARG A 148 5.61 4.94 10.48
CA ARG A 148 6.06 3.86 11.36
C ARG A 148 5.59 2.53 10.78
N HIS A 149 6.32 1.46 11.05
CA HIS A 149 5.99 0.09 10.64
C HIS A 149 6.38 -0.91 11.73
N GLY A 150 5.90 -2.15 11.63
CA GLY A 150 6.22 -3.18 12.62
C GLY A 150 5.61 -2.96 13.99
N MET A 151 4.65 -2.03 14.14
CA MET A 151 4.09 -1.69 15.44
C MET A 151 3.15 -2.78 15.92
N THR A 152 3.30 -3.21 17.17
CA THR A 152 2.24 -3.93 17.89
C THR A 152 0.99 -3.05 18.06
N ASN A 153 -0.12 -3.66 18.49
CA ASN A 153 -1.35 -2.92 18.78
C ASN A 153 -1.12 -1.76 19.77
N SER A 154 -0.45 -2.00 20.90
CA SER A 154 -0.18 -0.96 21.89
C SER A 154 0.73 0.15 21.36
N GLN A 155 1.78 -0.22 20.62
CA GLN A 155 2.68 0.76 20.00
C GLN A 155 1.97 1.61 18.93
N TYR A 156 1.09 1.00 18.14
CA TYR A 156 0.27 1.73 17.18
C TYR A 156 -0.64 2.73 17.90
N GLN A 157 -1.33 2.30 18.97
CA GLN A 157 -2.22 3.17 19.72
C GLN A 157 -1.46 4.36 20.34
N GLN A 158 -0.30 4.10 20.96
CA GLN A 158 0.57 5.15 21.50
C GLN A 158 1.04 6.14 20.42
N ALA A 159 1.49 5.64 19.27
CA ALA A 159 1.91 6.48 18.17
C ALA A 159 0.74 7.30 17.61
N PHE A 160 -0.44 6.69 17.49
CA PHE A 160 -1.66 7.35 17.05
C PHE A 160 -2.01 8.52 17.98
N ASP A 161 -2.12 8.27 19.28
CA ASP A 161 -2.47 9.29 20.28
C ASP A 161 -1.43 10.41 20.31
N GLN A 162 -0.15 10.05 20.24
CA GLN A 162 0.95 11.01 20.17
C GLN A 162 0.84 11.92 18.94
N TYR A 163 0.75 11.36 17.73
CA TYR A 163 0.77 12.17 16.52
C TYR A 163 -0.52 12.96 16.31
N VAL A 164 -1.67 12.41 16.70
CA VAL A 164 -2.94 13.15 16.73
C VAL A 164 -2.86 14.32 17.72
N GLY A 165 -2.32 14.11 18.93
CA GLY A 165 -2.09 15.18 19.91
C GLY A 165 -1.13 16.27 19.41
N GLN A 166 -0.26 15.96 18.44
CA GLN A 166 0.65 16.90 17.78
C GLN A 166 0.06 17.55 16.52
N GLY A 167 -1.22 17.30 16.23
CA GLY A 167 -1.95 17.86 15.10
C GLY A 167 -1.77 17.13 13.77
N TYR A 168 -1.26 15.90 13.77
CA TYR A 168 -1.20 15.08 12.56
C TYR A 168 -2.52 14.32 12.34
N LYS A 169 -2.90 14.13 11.07
CA LYS A 169 -3.96 13.22 10.62
C LYS A 169 -3.33 11.89 10.19
N LEU A 170 -3.92 10.77 10.59
CA LEU A 170 -3.60 9.47 10.01
C LEU A 170 -4.15 9.43 8.58
N VAL A 171 -3.29 9.18 7.58
CA VAL A 171 -3.67 9.19 6.16
C VAL A 171 -3.56 7.82 5.50
N HIS A 172 -2.85 6.88 6.13
CA HIS A 172 -2.71 5.50 5.66
C HIS A 172 -2.51 4.55 6.83
N ILE A 173 -3.17 3.41 6.81
CA ILE A 173 -2.93 2.30 7.73
C ILE A 173 -2.95 0.96 6.99
N SER A 174 -2.02 0.09 7.35
CA SER A 174 -1.97 -1.31 6.94
C SER A 174 -1.85 -2.18 8.18
N GLY A 175 -2.83 -3.06 8.37
CA GLY A 175 -2.79 -4.14 9.36
C GLY A 175 -2.31 -5.44 8.71
N TYR A 176 -1.47 -6.19 9.40
CA TYR A 176 -0.97 -7.49 8.95
C TYR A 176 -0.60 -8.36 10.16
N THR A 177 -0.24 -9.62 9.91
CA THR A 177 -0.04 -10.60 10.99
C THR A 177 1.37 -11.14 10.97
N GLU A 178 2.10 -10.95 12.05
CA GLU A 178 3.43 -11.53 12.24
C GLU A 178 3.38 -12.46 13.45
N ASN A 179 3.76 -13.73 13.28
CA ASN A 179 3.74 -14.72 14.35
C ASN A 179 2.39 -14.76 15.12
N ASN A 180 1.27 -14.85 14.38
CA ASN A 180 -0.08 -14.85 14.95
C ASN A 180 -0.43 -13.64 15.83
N SER A 181 0.27 -12.52 15.65
CA SER A 181 0.01 -11.26 16.35
C SER A 181 -0.20 -10.13 15.34
N PRO A 182 -1.13 -9.20 15.60
CA PRO A 182 -1.31 -8.06 14.72
C PRO A 182 -0.09 -7.15 14.74
N ARG A 183 0.20 -6.59 13.58
CA ARG A 183 1.19 -5.55 13.33
C ARG A 183 0.57 -4.46 12.47
N PHE A 184 1.09 -3.25 12.62
CA PHE A 184 0.61 -2.09 11.90
C PHE A 184 1.76 -1.31 11.26
N ALA A 185 1.52 -0.85 10.04
CA ALA A 185 2.26 0.21 9.39
C ALA A 185 1.33 1.38 9.12
N ALA A 186 1.80 2.60 9.33
CA ALA A 186 0.96 3.79 9.25
C ALA A 186 1.75 5.02 8.82
N ILE A 187 1.04 5.93 8.17
CA ILE A 187 1.55 7.23 7.73
C ILE A 187 0.64 8.31 8.30
N TRP A 188 1.25 9.27 8.99
CA TRP A 188 0.63 10.46 9.52
C TRP A 188 1.14 11.69 8.78
N GLN A 189 0.26 12.64 8.53
CA GLN A 189 0.58 13.91 7.88
C GLN A 189 -0.03 15.07 8.64
N ARG A 190 0.73 16.14 8.83
CA ARG A 190 0.25 17.42 9.35
C ARG A 190 0.33 18.44 8.24
N LEU A 191 -0.82 18.84 7.71
CA LEU A 191 -0.91 19.88 6.69
C LEU A 191 -0.53 21.24 7.27
N ASN A 192 0.10 22.08 6.47
CA ASN A 192 0.45 23.46 6.87
C ASN A 192 -0.78 24.36 7.02
N ARG A 193 -1.92 23.97 6.42
CA ARG A 193 -3.19 24.69 6.49
C ARG A 193 -4.24 23.79 7.14
N PRO A 194 -5.01 24.30 8.12
CA PRO A 194 -6.14 23.57 8.68
C PRO A 194 -7.14 23.22 7.59
N THR A 195 -7.69 22.00 7.65
CA THR A 195 -8.85 21.59 6.85
C THR A 195 -10.10 21.65 7.72
N SER A 196 -11.24 22.00 7.15
CA SER A 196 -12.54 21.84 7.82
C SER A 196 -13.02 20.38 7.87
N GLU A 197 -12.25 19.45 7.32
CA GLU A 197 -12.56 18.03 7.29
C GLU A 197 -12.35 17.37 8.65
N SER A 198 -13.43 16.79 9.18
CA SER A 198 -13.36 15.86 10.31
C SER A 198 -12.95 14.48 9.82
N TRP A 199 -12.29 13.71 10.68
CA TRP A 199 -11.86 12.35 10.35
C TRP A 199 -11.90 11.44 11.58
N VAL A 200 -12.05 10.14 11.32
CA VAL A 200 -12.10 9.08 12.33
C VAL A 200 -11.22 7.93 11.85
N ALA A 201 -10.44 7.34 12.75
CA ALA A 201 -9.75 6.08 12.49
C ALA A 201 -10.03 5.06 13.59
N ARG A 202 -10.08 3.79 13.19
CA ARG A 202 -10.28 2.63 14.05
C ARG A 202 -9.37 1.49 13.61
N HIS A 203 -9.00 0.63 14.55
CA HIS A 203 -8.27 -0.61 14.30
C HIS A 203 -8.75 -1.70 15.27
N GLY A 204 -8.51 -2.96 14.92
CA GLY A 204 -8.89 -4.09 15.76
C GLY A 204 -10.40 -4.36 15.77
N LEU A 205 -11.14 -3.82 14.80
CA LEU A 205 -12.57 -4.06 14.69
C LEU A 205 -12.81 -5.48 14.19
N THR A 206 -13.64 -6.26 14.86
CA THR A 206 -14.21 -7.48 14.26
C THR A 206 -15.11 -7.11 13.08
N LYS A 207 -15.45 -8.08 12.23
CA LYS A 207 -16.41 -7.89 11.13
C LYS A 207 -17.66 -7.13 11.55
N ASP A 208 -18.36 -7.61 12.57
CA ASP A 208 -19.62 -7.00 13.04
C ASP A 208 -19.41 -5.60 13.64
N ALA A 209 -18.28 -5.37 14.31
CA ALA A 209 -17.94 -4.04 14.82
C ALA A 209 -17.64 -3.07 13.69
N TYR A 210 -16.90 -3.51 12.66
CA TYR A 210 -16.61 -2.74 11.47
C TYR A 210 -17.89 -2.39 10.70
N TRP A 211 -18.79 -3.35 10.47
CA TRP A 211 -20.07 -3.09 9.80
C TRP A 211 -20.91 -2.04 10.55
N ARG A 212 -21.00 -2.14 11.87
CA ARG A 212 -21.73 -1.15 12.69
C ARG A 212 -21.10 0.23 12.61
N GLU A 213 -19.78 0.33 12.74
CA GLU A 213 -19.06 1.60 12.70
C GLU A 213 -19.14 2.24 11.29
N PHE A 214 -18.98 1.44 10.23
CA PHE A 214 -19.10 1.91 8.85
C PHE A 214 -20.48 2.52 8.59
N ASN A 215 -21.55 1.82 8.96
CA ASN A 215 -22.92 2.32 8.77
C ASN A 215 -23.21 3.57 9.61
N ASN A 216 -22.74 3.59 10.87
CA ASN A 216 -22.88 4.73 11.75
C ASN A 216 -22.18 5.99 11.19
N LEU A 217 -20.91 5.87 10.82
CA LEU A 217 -20.13 6.98 10.26
C LEU A 217 -20.68 7.44 8.90
N LYS A 218 -21.10 6.50 8.05
CA LYS A 218 -21.77 6.83 6.78
C LYS A 218 -23.03 7.66 6.99
N ASN A 219 -23.88 7.30 7.96
CA ASN A 219 -25.09 8.05 8.30
C ASN A 219 -24.79 9.45 8.87
N GLN A 220 -23.60 9.64 9.45
CA GLN A 220 -23.10 10.94 9.91
C GLN A 220 -22.40 11.76 8.81
N GLY A 221 -22.39 11.27 7.57
CA GLY A 221 -21.80 11.98 6.43
C GLY A 221 -20.30 11.79 6.25
N TYR A 222 -19.70 10.82 6.93
CA TYR A 222 -18.33 10.39 6.66
C TYR A 222 -18.29 9.41 5.48
N ARG A 223 -17.17 9.39 4.76
CA ARG A 223 -16.84 8.38 3.75
C ARG A 223 -15.62 7.57 4.17
N LEU A 224 -15.60 6.29 3.80
CA LEU A 224 -14.43 5.45 3.98
C LEU A 224 -13.35 5.87 2.98
N VAL A 225 -12.13 6.12 3.46
CA VAL A 225 -11.00 6.57 2.63
C VAL A 225 -9.83 5.59 2.62
N ASN A 226 -9.72 4.74 3.63
CA ASN A 226 -8.76 3.64 3.66
C ASN A 226 -9.33 2.50 4.52
N ILE A 227 -9.13 1.26 4.07
CA ILE A 227 -9.47 0.04 4.80
C ILE A 227 -8.33 -0.94 4.64
N SER A 228 -8.00 -1.67 5.71
CA SER A 228 -7.02 -2.74 5.71
C SER A 228 -7.56 -3.88 6.58
N PRO A 229 -8.18 -4.89 5.95
CA PRO A 229 -8.52 -6.14 6.61
C PRO A 229 -7.24 -6.95 6.89
N TYR A 230 -7.20 -7.64 8.02
CA TYR A 230 -6.11 -8.54 8.39
C TYR A 230 -6.62 -9.71 9.23
N VAL A 231 -5.89 -10.82 9.26
CA VAL A 231 -6.36 -12.07 9.88
C VAL A 231 -5.40 -12.53 10.95
N VAL A 232 -5.89 -12.64 12.19
CA VAL A 232 -5.12 -13.15 13.35
C VAL A 232 -5.82 -14.40 13.86
N ASN A 233 -5.11 -15.53 13.93
CA ASN A 233 -5.68 -16.81 14.38
C ASN A 233 -6.99 -17.19 13.66
N ASN A 234 -7.06 -17.00 12.34
CA ASN A 234 -8.25 -17.20 11.51
C ASN A 234 -9.46 -16.30 11.83
N ILE A 235 -9.27 -15.25 12.63
CA ILE A 235 -10.29 -14.23 12.89
C ILE A 235 -9.95 -13.00 12.06
N GLU A 236 -10.92 -12.50 11.28
CA GLU A 236 -10.74 -11.27 10.52
C GLU A 236 -10.95 -10.04 11.41
N TYR A 237 -10.08 -9.06 11.19
CA TYR A 237 -10.11 -7.75 11.83
C TYR A 237 -9.93 -6.67 10.77
N PHE A 238 -10.38 -5.46 11.10
CA PHE A 238 -10.31 -4.31 10.21
C PHE A 238 -9.61 -3.13 10.89
N ALA A 239 -8.75 -2.47 10.13
CA ALA A 239 -8.32 -1.11 10.38
C ALA A 239 -8.86 -0.21 9.26
N ALA A 240 -9.33 0.99 9.61
CA ALA A 240 -9.99 1.85 8.65
C ALA A 240 -9.91 3.32 9.05
N ILE A 241 -9.96 4.18 8.04
CA ILE A 241 -9.97 5.64 8.13
C ILE A 241 -11.19 6.14 7.37
N TRP A 242 -11.92 7.06 7.99
CA TRP A 242 -13.03 7.79 7.42
C TRP A 242 -12.79 9.29 7.53
N ASP A 243 -13.31 10.07 6.59
CA ASP A 243 -13.34 11.53 6.71
C ASP A 243 -14.60 12.15 6.08
N THR A 244 -14.79 13.45 6.30
CA THR A 244 -15.93 14.21 5.78
C THR A 244 -15.63 14.94 4.47
N SER A 245 -14.51 14.60 3.80
CA SER A 245 -14.11 15.26 2.56
C SER A 245 -15.19 15.05 1.48
N LYS A 246 -15.45 16.10 0.70
CA LYS A 246 -16.54 16.14 -0.26
C LYS A 246 -16.06 15.64 -1.61
N ILE A 247 -16.56 14.48 -2.01
CA ILE A 247 -16.42 13.93 -3.36
C ILE A 247 -17.82 13.72 -3.96
N PRO A 248 -18.04 14.01 -5.25
CA PRO A 248 -19.37 13.93 -5.86
C PRO A 248 -20.02 12.56 -5.73
N TYR A 249 -19.20 11.52 -5.81
CA TYR A 249 -19.65 10.15 -5.71
C TYR A 249 -18.55 9.25 -5.14
N TRP A 250 -18.93 8.37 -4.22
CA TRP A 250 -18.08 7.31 -3.71
C TRP A 250 -18.89 6.05 -3.41
N GLY A 251 -18.22 4.91 -3.47
CA GLY A 251 -18.76 3.62 -3.06
C GLY A 251 -17.66 2.76 -2.44
N ALA A 252 -18.03 1.92 -1.48
CA ALA A 252 -17.10 1.01 -0.84
C ALA A 252 -17.76 -0.33 -0.56
N HIS A 253 -16.99 -1.40 -0.73
CA HIS A 253 -17.40 -2.77 -0.44
C HIS A 253 -16.34 -3.47 0.40
N HIS A 254 -16.71 -4.59 0.99
CA HIS A 254 -15.83 -5.43 1.79
C HIS A 254 -16.36 -6.86 1.80
N ASP A 255 -15.50 -7.82 2.11
CA ASP A 255 -15.80 -9.25 2.08
C ASP A 255 -16.35 -9.74 0.72
N LEU A 256 -15.92 -9.12 -0.39
CA LEU A 256 -16.29 -9.59 -1.72
C LEU A 256 -15.43 -10.79 -2.12
N THR A 257 -16.03 -11.84 -2.67
CA THR A 257 -15.27 -12.85 -3.42
C THR A 257 -14.62 -12.23 -4.67
N SER A 258 -13.66 -12.92 -5.29
CA SER A 258 -13.07 -12.46 -6.56
C SER A 258 -14.13 -12.18 -7.66
N SER A 259 -15.17 -13.01 -7.77
CA SER A 259 -16.23 -12.80 -8.76
C SER A 259 -17.12 -11.60 -8.42
N GLN A 260 -17.49 -11.44 -7.15
CA GLN A 260 -18.26 -10.28 -6.69
C GLN A 260 -17.48 -8.98 -6.83
N TYR A 261 -16.17 -9.01 -6.55
CA TYR A 261 -15.27 -7.88 -6.79
C TYR A 261 -15.26 -7.50 -8.26
N GLN A 262 -15.14 -8.47 -9.18
CA GLN A 262 -15.16 -8.17 -10.62
C GLN A 262 -16.50 -7.58 -11.07
N THR A 263 -17.63 -8.11 -10.56
CA THR A 263 -18.95 -7.54 -10.82
C THR A 263 -19.04 -6.09 -10.34
N ALA A 264 -18.62 -5.81 -9.10
CA ALA A 264 -18.62 -4.44 -8.56
C ALA A 264 -17.71 -3.53 -9.40
N PHE A 265 -16.49 -3.97 -9.71
CA PHE A 265 -15.55 -3.21 -10.53
C PHE A 265 -16.15 -2.79 -11.86
N ASN A 266 -16.83 -3.71 -12.56
CA ASN A 266 -17.51 -3.40 -13.83
C ASN A 266 -18.64 -2.38 -13.63
N GLN A 267 -19.49 -2.56 -12.61
CA GLN A 267 -20.59 -1.64 -12.31
C GLN A 267 -20.13 -0.21 -12.01
N TYR A 268 -19.04 -0.04 -11.25
CA TYR A 268 -18.47 1.29 -11.00
C TYR A 268 -17.80 1.86 -12.25
N SER A 269 -17.16 1.02 -13.06
CA SER A 269 -16.55 1.46 -14.32
C SER A 269 -17.61 1.97 -15.30
N ASP A 270 -18.78 1.32 -15.39
CA ASP A 270 -19.90 1.72 -16.26
C ASP A 270 -20.44 3.12 -15.95
N ILE A 271 -20.26 3.60 -14.71
CA ILE A 271 -20.64 4.95 -14.29
C ILE A 271 -19.44 5.90 -14.22
N ASN A 272 -18.30 5.55 -14.80
CA ASN A 272 -17.03 6.30 -14.77
C ASN A 272 -16.49 6.55 -13.35
N ALA A 273 -16.82 5.70 -12.39
CA ALA A 273 -16.17 5.70 -11.08
C ALA A 273 -14.89 4.88 -11.12
N LYS A 274 -13.81 5.47 -10.60
CA LYS A 274 -12.48 4.89 -10.56
C LYS A 274 -12.26 4.14 -9.24
N LEU A 275 -11.63 2.98 -9.32
CA LEU A 275 -11.07 2.30 -8.15
C LEU A 275 -9.88 3.11 -7.62
N VAL A 276 -9.93 3.51 -6.35
CA VAL A 276 -8.86 4.31 -5.71
C VAL A 276 -8.09 3.55 -4.64
N SER A 277 -8.67 2.49 -4.10
CA SER A 277 -7.96 1.50 -3.29
C SER A 277 -8.67 0.16 -3.37
N VAL A 278 -7.91 -0.91 -3.19
CA VAL A 278 -8.42 -2.26 -3.03
C VAL A 278 -7.52 -3.01 -2.05
N SER A 279 -8.13 -3.57 -1.01
CA SER A 279 -7.42 -4.29 0.05
C SER A 279 -7.86 -5.75 0.04
N PRO A 280 -7.14 -6.64 -0.66
CA PRO A 280 -7.36 -8.07 -0.61
C PRO A 280 -6.88 -8.68 0.70
N TYR A 281 -7.51 -9.77 1.13
CA TYR A 281 -7.08 -10.55 2.29
C TYR A 281 -7.53 -12.00 2.13
N THR A 282 -6.91 -12.90 2.90
CA THR A 282 -7.18 -14.34 2.79
C THR A 282 -7.76 -14.88 4.08
N LEU A 283 -8.94 -15.49 3.95
CA LEU A 283 -9.63 -16.18 5.03
C LEU A 283 -9.28 -17.67 5.08
N ARG A 284 -9.81 -18.34 6.11
CA ARG A 284 -9.67 -19.79 6.28
C ARG A 284 -10.06 -20.53 5.00
N GLY A 285 -9.26 -21.54 4.63
CA GLY A 285 -9.46 -22.32 3.41
C GLY A 285 -8.89 -21.66 2.15
N ASN A 286 -8.00 -20.65 2.31
CA ASN A 286 -7.33 -19.95 1.21
C ASN A 286 -8.29 -19.26 0.24
N GLN A 287 -9.38 -18.74 0.78
CA GLN A 287 -10.34 -17.96 0.01
C GLN A 287 -9.94 -16.49 0.08
N ASP A 288 -9.73 -15.89 -1.09
CA ASP A 288 -9.50 -14.46 -1.20
C ASP A 288 -10.80 -13.67 -1.01
N ARG A 289 -10.64 -12.50 -0.41
CA ARG A 289 -11.67 -11.48 -0.22
C ARG A 289 -11.12 -10.13 -0.60
N TYR A 290 -11.99 -9.23 -1.02
CA TYR A 290 -11.62 -7.89 -1.47
C TYR A 290 -12.46 -6.82 -0.78
N ALA A 291 -11.79 -5.73 -0.40
CA ALA A 291 -12.44 -4.50 0.07
C ALA A 291 -12.05 -3.30 -0.81
N PRO A 292 -12.80 -3.04 -1.90
CA PRO A 292 -12.54 -1.91 -2.79
C PRO A 292 -13.22 -0.60 -2.33
N ILE A 293 -12.59 0.52 -2.66
CA ILE A 293 -13.16 1.86 -2.58
C ILE A 293 -13.11 2.49 -3.98
N PHE A 294 -14.26 2.97 -4.44
CA PHE A 294 -14.45 3.64 -5.72
C PHE A 294 -14.85 5.10 -5.51
N THR A 295 -14.43 5.96 -6.43
CA THR A 295 -14.80 7.38 -6.43
C THR A 295 -14.97 7.92 -7.83
N ARG A 296 -15.79 8.95 -8.00
CA ARG A 296 -15.87 9.73 -9.24
C ARG A 296 -15.80 11.22 -8.92
N ASN A 297 -14.81 11.88 -9.51
CA ASN A 297 -14.74 13.34 -9.58
C ASN A 297 -15.50 13.80 -10.84
N TYR A 298 -16.12 14.98 -10.80
CA TYR A 298 -16.81 15.56 -11.96
C TYR A 298 -15.87 15.73 -13.15
#